data_AF-A0A552R262-F1
#
_entry.id   AF-A0A552R262-F1
#
_cell.length_a   1.000
_cell.length_b   1.000
_cell.length_c   1.000
_cell.angle_alpha   90.00
_cell.angle_beta   90.00
_cell.angle_gamma   90.00
#
_symmetry.space_group_name_H-M   'P 1'
#
loop_
_entity.id
_entity.type
_entity.pdbx_description
1 polymer ?
#
loop_
_entity_poly.entity_id
_entity_poly.type
_entity_poly.pdbx_seq_one_letter_code
_entity_poly.pdbx_strand_id
1 'polypeptide(L)'
;MSLPTIEELASQLEAVSGAQKVDPDHPLQHIPDVDSLDLMEWLYGFQNTYPDIPADESLFADLDDTTTLRHVYDRILALVPAQA
;
A
#
# COMPACT_ATOMS: atom_id res chain seq x y z
N MET A 1 -19.16 -2.15 -3.03
CA MET A 1 -17.73 -2.02 -3.40
C MET A 1 -16.95 -2.68 -2.29
N SER A 2 -16.07 -3.63 -2.63
CA SER A 2 -15.29 -4.34 -1.62
C SER A 2 -13.97 -3.60 -1.45
N LEU A 3 -13.63 -3.28 -0.20
CA LEU A 3 -12.32 -2.77 0.14
C LEU A 3 -11.28 -3.86 -0.16
N PRO A 4 -10.06 -3.50 -0.60
CA PRO A 4 -8.99 -4.46 -0.73
C PRO A 4 -8.68 -5.08 0.63
N THR A 5 -8.21 -6.32 0.59
CA THR A 5 -7.55 -6.97 1.73
C THR A 5 -6.07 -6.60 1.74
N ILE A 6 -5.44 -6.71 2.91
CA ILE A 6 -4.01 -6.44 3.05
C ILE A 6 -3.15 -7.39 2.21
N GLU A 7 -3.62 -8.63 2.01
CA GLU A 7 -2.99 -9.64 1.16
C GLU A 7 -3.06 -9.25 -0.32
N GLU A 8 -4.19 -8.70 -0.78
CA GLU A 8 -4.29 -8.17 -2.15
C GLU A 8 -3.35 -7.00 -2.37
N LEU A 9 -3.21 -6.11 -1.38
CA LEU A 9 -2.26 -5.01 -1.44
C LEU A 9 -0.82 -5.53 -1.52
N ALA A 10 -0.49 -6.57 -0.75
CA ALA A 10 0.84 -7.18 -0.76
C ALA A 10 1.14 -7.82 -2.13
N SER A 11 0.21 -8.59 -2.68
CA SER A 11 0.38 -9.19 -4.01
C SER A 11 0.46 -8.16 -5.13
N GLN A 12 -0.24 -7.02 -5.02
CA GLN A 12 -0.07 -5.91 -5.96
C GLN A 12 1.33 -5.31 -5.84
N LEU A 13 1.86 -5.15 -4.63
CA LEU A 13 3.20 -4.60 -4.43
C LEU A 13 4.28 -5.57 -4.93
N GLU A 14 4.12 -6.88 -4.70
CA GLU A 14 4.98 -7.93 -5.28
C GLU A 14 5.00 -7.87 -6.82
N ALA A 15 3.84 -7.64 -7.45
CA ALA A 15 3.73 -7.57 -8.90
C ALA A 15 4.42 -6.34 -9.50
N VAL A 16 4.46 -5.22 -8.77
CA VAL A 16 5.07 -3.96 -9.22
C VAL A 16 6.58 -3.96 -8.96
N SER A 17 6.98 -4.23 -7.71
CA SER A 17 8.39 -4.25 -7.29
C SER A 17 9.17 -5.45 -7.82
N GLY A 18 8.49 -6.53 -8.18
CA GLY A 18 9.14 -7.81 -8.49
C GLY A 18 9.65 -8.55 -7.25
N ALA A 19 9.33 -8.06 -6.05
CA ALA A 19 9.66 -8.74 -4.80
C ALA A 19 9.03 -10.14 -4.77
N GLN A 20 9.82 -11.15 -4.34
CA GLN A 20 9.34 -12.53 -4.29
C GLN A 20 8.20 -12.71 -3.26
N LYS A 21 8.27 -11.96 -2.16
CA LYS A 21 7.25 -11.94 -1.13
C LYS A 21 7.28 -10.63 -0.35
N VAL A 22 6.14 -9.98 -0.23
CA VAL A 22 5.93 -8.82 0.65
C VAL A 22 5.20 -9.30 1.89
N ASP A 23 5.87 -9.24 3.04
CA ASP A 23 5.24 -9.50 4.33
C ASP A 23 4.57 -8.21 4.84
N PRO A 24 3.24 -8.19 5.07
CA PRO A 24 2.56 -6.97 5.48
C PRO A 24 2.95 -6.44 6.86
N ASP A 25 3.57 -7.29 7.69
CA ASP A 25 4.08 -6.96 9.02
C ASP A 25 5.58 -6.65 9.02
N HIS A 26 6.22 -6.67 7.84
CA HIS A 26 7.62 -6.27 7.68
C HIS A 26 7.72 -4.80 7.24
N PRO A 27 8.71 -4.04 7.75
CA PRO A 27 8.89 -2.65 7.33
C PRO A 27 9.24 -2.57 5.85
N LEU A 28 8.54 -1.70 5.12
CA LEU A 28 8.67 -1.57 3.66
C LEU A 28 10.09 -1.16 3.25
N GLN A 29 10.76 -0.29 4.02
CA GLN A 29 12.15 0.13 3.75
C GLN A 29 13.18 -1.01 3.85
N HIS A 30 12.84 -2.10 4.55
CA HIS A 30 13.70 -3.26 4.70
C HIS A 30 13.44 -4.34 3.64
N ILE A 31 12.45 -4.13 2.76
CA ILE A 31 12.22 -5.01 1.62
C ILE A 31 13.21 -4.59 0.51
N PRO A 32 14.24 -5.39 0.21
CA PRO A 32 15.34 -4.97 -0.66
C PRO A 32 14.92 -4.70 -2.11
N ASP A 33 13.82 -5.33 -2.54
CA ASP A 33 13.31 -5.23 -3.90
C ASP A 33 12.26 -4.12 -4.05
N VAL A 34 11.85 -3.44 -2.96
CA VAL A 34 10.85 -2.36 -3.00
C VAL A 34 11.56 -1.02 -2.89
N ASP A 35 11.46 -0.21 -3.93
CA ASP A 35 11.95 1.16 -3.93
C ASP A 35 10.81 2.21 -3.87
N SER A 36 11.18 3.49 -3.82
CA SER A 36 10.20 4.58 -3.80
C SER A 36 9.39 4.69 -5.10
N LEU A 37 9.95 4.26 -6.24
CA LEU A 37 9.25 4.26 -7.53
C LEU A 37 8.18 3.17 -7.54
N ASP A 38 8.50 1.97 -7.05
CA ASP A 38 7.56 0.85 -6.94
C ASP A 38 6.36 1.20 -6.05
N LEU A 39 6.59 1.89 -4.93
CA LEU A 39 5.52 2.37 -4.06
C LEU A 39 4.59 3.36 -4.77
N MET A 40 5.16 4.24 -5.61
CA MET A 40 4.37 5.19 -6.40
C MET A 40 3.59 4.49 -7.51
N GLU A 41 4.21 3.57 -8.24
CA GLU A 41 3.55 2.77 -9.27
C GLU A 41 2.40 1.93 -8.68
N TRP A 42 2.64 1.31 -7.53
CA TRP A 42 1.62 0.59 -6.77
C TRP A 42 0.46 1.51 -6.38
N LEU A 43 0.75 2.72 -5.89
CA LEU A 43 -0.28 3.71 -5.54
C LEU A 43 -1.12 4.12 -6.75
N TYR A 44 -0.50 4.35 -7.90
CA TYR A 44 -1.23 4.65 -9.13
C TYR A 44 -2.13 3.47 -9.55
N GLY A 45 -1.63 2.24 -9.46
CA GLY A 45 -2.41 1.03 -9.71
C GLY A 45 -3.60 0.88 -8.76
N PHE A 46 -3.38 1.18 -7.48
CA PHE A 46 -4.42 1.22 -6.45
C PHE A 46 -5.49 2.26 -6.78
N GLN A 47 -5.11 3.52 -7.05
CA GLN A 47 -6.04 4.60 -7.38
C GLN A 47 -6.88 4.27 -8.63
N ASN A 48 -6.28 3.61 -9.63
CA ASN A 48 -7.00 3.21 -10.83
C ASN A 48 -8.02 2.09 -10.56
N THR A 49 -7.71 1.20 -9.62
CA THR A 49 -8.60 0.09 -9.22
C THR A 49 -9.69 0.54 -8.26
N TYR A 50 -9.37 1.50 -7.38
CA TYR A 50 -10.22 2.05 -6.33
C TYR A 50 -10.34 3.57 -6.45
N PRO A 51 -10.95 4.10 -7.54
CA PRO A 51 -11.02 5.54 -7.79
C PRO A 51 -11.83 6.32 -6.75
N ASP A 52 -12.65 5.63 -5.95
CA ASP A 52 -13.47 6.22 -4.89
C ASP A 52 -12.69 6.43 -3.57
N ILE A 53 -11.50 5.83 -3.43
CA ILE A 53 -10.66 5.99 -2.24
C ILE A 53 -9.66 7.12 -2.50
N PRO A 54 -9.65 8.20 -1.70
CA PRO A 54 -8.73 9.32 -1.89
C PRO A 54 -7.33 9.01 -1.33
N ALA A 55 -6.73 7.91 -1.79
CA ALA A 55 -5.35 7.54 -1.48
C ALA A 55 -4.40 8.42 -2.29
N ASP A 56 -3.34 8.93 -1.68
CA ASP A 56 -2.27 9.69 -2.34
C ASP A 56 -0.90 9.42 -1.67
N GLU A 57 0.12 10.19 -2.05
CA GLU A 57 1.47 10.07 -1.50
C GLU A 57 1.54 10.27 0.03
N SER A 58 0.51 10.87 0.65
CA SER A 58 0.42 11.02 2.10
C SER A 58 0.34 9.66 2.81
N LEU A 59 -0.06 8.59 2.12
CA LEU A 59 0.03 7.22 2.64
C LEU A 59 1.46 6.84 3.03
N PHE A 60 2.46 7.51 2.46
CA PHE A 60 3.88 7.27 2.64
C PHE A 60 4.64 8.45 3.26
N ALA A 61 3.97 9.55 3.64
CA ALA A 61 4.63 10.77 4.10
C ALA A 61 5.51 10.58 5.35
N ASP A 62 5.20 9.58 6.18
CA ASP A 62 5.96 9.22 7.39
C ASP A 62 6.54 7.81 7.28
N LEU A 63 7.07 7.43 6.11
CA LEU A 63 7.72 6.12 5.95
C LEU A 63 9.03 6.11 6.73
N ASP A 64 9.05 5.33 7.81
CA ASP A 64 10.22 5.07 8.64
C ASP A 64 10.60 3.57 8.62
N ASP A 65 11.64 3.20 9.39
CA ASP A 65 12.11 1.81 9.54
C ASP A 65 11.08 0.88 10.22
N THR A 66 9.91 1.39 10.63
CA THR A 66 8.84 0.61 11.27
C THR A 66 7.56 0.56 10.43
N THR A 67 7.49 1.35 9.36
CA THR A 67 6.29 1.48 8.54
C THR A 67 6.12 0.25 7.67
N THR A 68 5.08 -0.51 7.96
CA THR A 68 4.72 -1.75 7.26
C THR A 68 3.53 -1.52 6.32
N LEU A 69 3.25 -2.49 5.44
CA LEU A 69 2.06 -2.44 4.60
C LEU A 69 0.76 -2.43 5.42
N ARG A 70 0.76 -3.02 6.62
CA ARG A 70 -0.37 -2.94 7.57
C ARG A 70 -0.68 -1.51 7.97
N HIS A 71 0.34 -0.69 8.21
CA HIS A 71 0.12 0.72 8.52
C HIS A 71 -0.49 1.48 7.35
N VAL A 72 -0.03 1.20 6.12
CA VAL A 72 -0.61 1.76 4.88
C VAL A 72 -2.06 1.30 4.73
N TYR A 73 -2.35 0.04 5.01
CA TYR A 73 -3.71 -0.51 4.97
C TYR A 73 -4.64 0.20 5.97
N ASP A 74 -4.21 0.39 7.22
CA ASP A 74 -5.00 1.11 8.22
C ASP A 74 -5.25 2.57 7.80
N ARG A 75 -4.26 3.22 7.17
CA ARG A 75 -4.42 4.58 6.60
C ARG A 75 -5.46 4.57 5.48
N ILE A 76 -5.42 3.60 4.57
CA ILE A 76 -6.43 3.42 3.51
C ILE A 76 -7.82 3.24 4.12
N LEU A 77 -7.97 2.36 5.13
CA LEU A 77 -9.24 2.16 5.81
C LEU A 77 -9.78 3.43 6.47
N ALA A 78 -8.89 4.29 7.01
CA ALA A 78 -9.27 5.57 7.57
C ALA A 78 -9.70 6.61 6.53
N LEU A 79 -9.22 6.49 5.28
CA LEU A 79 -9.60 7.35 4.16
C LEU A 79 -10.95 6.97 3.55
N VAL A 80 -11.36 5.71 3.68
CA VAL A 80 -12.68 5.26 3.25
C VAL A 80 -13.70 5.99 4.12
N PRO A 81 -14.55 6.88 3.56
CA PRO A 81 -15.60 7.49 4.34
C PRO A 81 -16.45 6.35 4.87
N ALA A 82 -16.52 6.23 6.21
CA ALA A 82 -17.39 5.27 6.87
C ALA A 82 -18.74 5.39 6.18
N GLN A 83 -19.16 4.34 5.45
CA GLN A 83 -20.45 4.33 4.78
C GLN A 83 -21.50 4.55 5.87
N ALA A 84 -21.97 5.79 5.98
CA ALA A 84 -23.06 6.20 6.84
C ALA A 84 -24.39 5.85 6.16
#